data_AF-A0A401ZRS7-F1
#
_entry.id   AF-A0A401ZRS7-F1
#
_cell.length_a   1.000
_cell.length_b   1.000
_cell.length_c   1.000
_cell.angle_alpha   90.00
_cell.angle_beta   90.00
_cell.angle_gamma   90.00
#
_symmetry.space_group_name_H-M   'P 1'
#
loop_
_entity.id
_entity.type
_entity.pdbx_description
1 polymer ?
#
loop_
_entity_poly.entity_id
_entity_poly.type
_entity_poly.pdbx_seq_one_letter_code
_entity_poly.pdbx_strand_id
1 'polypeptide(L)'
;MDSTDDVLLEIVADNAPYTASWLAAFQYFLPVIPMVAAFLSAITFIIAWAQSQAQPVSWIGIFFPFTAGTLGACALWAILATIFRRFTAVDLANASSYNALCKRLNYLDYYIATTFPDGKVLQETYTMLNRLKKFPDHKQGLSLPASEANQSGTDLDPTPGSKGKQPAHPQPLILSYRNAIYAALMEQTPNWISGAGYIKLWNLMNQAEELLITLEPVEKVLQDAVYDDMRLRQSNIANSTEWKHKLQMALLAVTAGAAPYLNPGVPSPANNTTDTGGNRSTLLATPHPPTNAGTGQPVLPPPSLSRDQESSNGIPQPDNGQNTQSQARAILQLIREMINSFNTNNWNGLITARNRLLSTMLLVGLTTYIATQMTIIIRIKPQHLIGIIIFGLIGALVGLFGRLYQEAQAENDIDDYGLGSARLIVVPLLSGLASIIGVLIVAKVASFDDLYNIKSILSNFVVAATFGLTPNLVVNQLQKRSDQYTGNLKSTQPTSSQ
;
A
#
# COMPACT_ATOMS: atom_id res chain seq x y z
N MET A 1 22.29 -29.38 9.76
CA MET A 1 21.86 -28.72 8.51
C MET A 1 21.31 -27.35 8.89
N ASP A 2 22.16 -26.50 9.48
CA ASP A 2 21.72 -25.31 10.24
C ASP A 2 22.49 -24.06 9.81
N SER A 3 23.01 -24.00 8.58
CA SER A 3 23.84 -22.85 8.16
C SER A 3 23.79 -22.49 6.67
N THR A 4 23.06 -23.21 5.81
CA THR A 4 23.08 -22.93 4.35
C THR A 4 21.86 -22.12 3.91
N ASP A 5 20.72 -22.28 4.58
CA ASP A 5 19.46 -21.64 4.19
C ASP A 5 19.41 -20.16 4.60
N ASP A 6 20.12 -19.78 5.66
CA ASP A 6 20.23 -18.38 6.09
C ASP A 6 21.11 -17.52 5.17
N VAL A 7 21.95 -18.15 4.32
CA VAL A 7 22.96 -17.44 3.51
C VAL A 7 22.33 -16.46 2.52
N LEU A 8 21.19 -16.81 1.91
CA LEU A 8 20.57 -15.94 0.90
C LEU A 8 19.89 -14.72 1.52
N LEU A 9 19.22 -14.91 2.67
CA LEU A 9 18.61 -13.80 3.40
C LEU A 9 19.66 -12.92 4.06
N GLU A 10 20.77 -13.48 4.53
CA GLU A 10 21.92 -12.71 5.00
C GLU A 10 22.47 -11.80 3.89
N ILE A 11 22.66 -12.33 2.67
CA ILE A 11 23.07 -11.51 1.52
C ILE A 11 22.06 -10.38 1.24
N VAL A 12 20.76 -10.65 1.28
CA VAL A 12 19.73 -9.62 1.08
C VAL A 12 19.76 -8.58 2.19
N ALA A 13 19.85 -9.01 3.46
CA ALA A 13 19.90 -8.12 4.62
C ALA A 13 21.14 -7.21 4.57
N ASP A 14 22.29 -7.77 4.21
CA ASP A 14 23.54 -7.03 4.03
C ASP A 14 23.46 -6.02 2.88
N ASN A 15 22.71 -6.35 1.82
CA ASN A 15 22.54 -5.47 0.67
C ASN A 15 21.40 -4.46 0.82
N ALA A 16 20.46 -4.68 1.74
CA ALA A 16 19.29 -3.82 1.94
C ALA A 16 19.67 -2.34 2.12
N PRO A 17 20.72 -1.96 2.89
CA PRO A 17 21.13 -0.57 3.02
C PRO A 17 21.49 0.14 1.71
N TYR A 18 21.98 -0.61 0.74
CA TYR A 18 22.45 -0.10 -0.55
C TYR A 18 21.32 0.05 -1.57
N THR A 19 20.11 -0.40 -1.26
CA THR A 19 18.91 -0.17 -2.08
C THR A 19 18.41 1.27 -1.99
N ALA A 20 18.95 2.06 -1.05
CA ALA A 20 18.66 3.48 -0.89
C ALA A 20 18.90 4.26 -2.20
N SER A 21 17.85 4.94 -2.67
CA SER A 21 17.87 5.75 -3.89
C SER A 21 17.79 7.24 -3.58
N TRP A 22 18.67 8.02 -4.21
CA TRP A 22 18.63 9.49 -4.17
C TRP A 22 17.33 10.02 -4.77
N LEU A 23 16.89 9.44 -5.89
CA LEU A 23 15.65 9.84 -6.56
C LEU A 23 14.46 9.68 -5.61
N ALA A 24 14.42 8.58 -4.85
CA ALA A 24 13.39 8.34 -3.84
C ALA A 24 13.40 9.40 -2.73
N ALA A 25 14.58 9.79 -2.26
CA ALA A 25 14.73 10.78 -1.19
C ALA A 25 14.27 12.17 -1.65
N PHE A 26 14.67 12.57 -2.86
CA PHE A 26 14.19 13.79 -3.49
C PHE A 26 12.67 13.77 -3.68
N GLN A 27 12.12 12.67 -4.20
CA GLN A 27 10.68 12.51 -4.43
C GLN A 27 9.86 12.58 -3.13
N TYR A 28 10.38 12.05 -2.01
CA TYR A 28 9.71 12.09 -0.72
C TYR A 28 9.44 13.52 -0.24
N PHE A 29 10.43 14.41 -0.35
CA PHE A 29 10.32 15.81 0.09
C PHE A 29 9.76 16.75 -0.96
N LEU A 30 9.63 16.31 -2.22
CA LEU A 30 9.16 17.13 -3.33
C LEU A 30 7.90 17.95 -3.01
N PRO A 31 6.85 17.39 -2.35
CA PRO A 31 5.64 18.15 -2.02
C PRO A 31 5.83 19.33 -1.06
N VAL A 32 6.89 19.34 -0.25
CA VAL A 32 7.14 20.35 0.80
C VAL A 32 7.87 21.58 0.24
N ILE A 33 8.67 21.40 -0.82
CA ILE A 33 9.59 22.43 -1.32
C ILE A 33 8.89 23.73 -1.69
N PRO A 34 7.78 23.74 -2.46
CA PRO A 34 7.18 25.01 -2.88
C PRO A 34 6.69 25.85 -1.70
N MET A 35 6.28 25.20 -0.61
CA MET A 35 5.85 25.88 0.61
C MET A 35 7.01 26.52 1.36
N VAL A 36 8.11 25.79 1.49
CA VAL A 36 9.35 26.35 2.08
C VAL A 36 9.84 27.52 1.23
N ALA A 37 9.82 27.38 -0.09
CA ALA A 37 10.20 28.45 -1.01
C ALA A 37 9.30 29.68 -0.84
N ALA A 38 7.98 29.48 -0.74
CA ALA A 38 7.01 30.56 -0.53
C ALA A 38 7.28 31.29 0.78
N PHE A 39 7.49 30.54 1.86
CA PHE A 39 7.77 31.08 3.18
C PHE A 39 9.09 31.86 3.23
N LEU A 40 10.17 31.30 2.67
CA LEU A 40 11.47 31.98 2.59
C LEU A 40 11.40 33.24 1.70
N SER A 41 10.66 33.21 0.59
CA SER A 41 10.41 34.40 -0.24
C SER A 41 9.66 35.48 0.52
N ALA A 42 8.65 35.11 1.30
CA ALA A 42 7.90 36.07 2.10
C ALA A 42 8.77 36.71 3.19
N ILE A 43 9.58 35.91 3.90
CA ILE A 43 10.51 36.41 4.94
C ILE A 43 11.55 37.35 4.33
N THR A 44 12.19 36.94 3.24
CA THR A 44 13.23 37.75 2.59
C THR A 44 12.66 39.07 2.07
N PHE A 45 11.43 39.08 1.56
CA PHE A 45 10.72 40.31 1.20
C PHE A 45 10.49 41.23 2.41
N ILE A 46 10.01 40.69 3.54
CA ILE A 46 9.76 41.47 4.76
C ILE A 46 11.06 42.08 5.30
N ILE A 47 12.15 41.30 5.35
CA ILE A 47 13.47 41.77 5.82
C ILE A 47 14.01 42.85 4.89
N ALA A 48 13.97 42.62 3.57
CA ALA A 48 14.45 43.59 2.59
C ALA A 48 13.67 44.90 2.68
N TRP A 49 12.35 44.84 2.87
CA TRP A 49 11.54 46.03 3.10
C TRP A 49 11.92 46.77 4.38
N ALA A 50 12.11 46.06 5.49
CA ALA A 50 12.50 46.67 6.76
C ALA A 50 13.85 47.41 6.67
N GLN A 51 14.78 46.90 5.86
CA GLN A 51 16.09 47.53 5.64
C GLN A 51 16.05 48.70 4.64
N SER A 52 15.19 48.63 3.63
CA SER A 52 15.16 49.57 2.49
C SER A 52 14.38 50.86 2.75
N GLN A 53 13.84 51.09 3.95
CA GLN A 53 13.21 52.38 4.29
C GLN A 53 14.15 53.60 4.07
N ALA A 54 15.46 53.39 3.86
CA ALA A 54 16.43 54.43 3.60
C ALA A 54 16.83 54.65 2.11
N GLN A 55 16.50 53.78 1.15
CA GLN A 55 17.00 53.90 -0.25
C GLN A 55 16.04 53.36 -1.33
N PRO A 56 15.99 53.98 -2.54
CA PRO A 56 15.15 53.51 -3.64
C PRO A 56 15.60 52.13 -4.13
N VAL A 57 14.67 51.17 -4.11
CA VAL A 57 14.92 49.77 -4.47
C VAL A 57 15.21 49.66 -5.98
N SER A 58 16.40 49.20 -6.34
CA SER A 58 16.75 48.87 -7.73
C SER A 58 15.89 47.72 -8.24
N TRP A 59 15.71 47.59 -9.56
CA TRP A 59 14.89 46.54 -10.17
C TRP A 59 15.39 45.12 -9.80
N ILE A 60 16.69 44.97 -9.54
CA ILE A 60 17.33 43.73 -9.04
C ILE A 60 16.79 43.35 -7.64
N GLY A 61 16.45 44.32 -6.80
CA GLY A 61 15.88 44.08 -5.48
C GLY A 61 14.49 43.45 -5.50
N ILE A 62 13.74 43.56 -6.60
CA ILE A 62 12.40 42.97 -6.74
C ILE A 62 12.48 41.45 -6.89
N PHE A 63 13.47 40.95 -7.63
CA PHE A 63 13.64 39.51 -7.88
C PHE A 63 14.42 38.80 -6.77
N PHE A 64 15.09 39.54 -5.90
CA PHE A 64 15.91 38.97 -4.83
C PHE A 64 15.12 38.04 -3.88
N PRO A 65 13.91 38.37 -3.39
CA PRO A 65 13.13 37.45 -2.56
C PRO A 65 12.73 36.15 -3.26
N PHE A 66 12.48 36.22 -4.57
CA PHE A 66 12.16 35.05 -5.40
C PHE A 66 13.36 34.10 -5.50
N THR A 67 14.52 34.63 -5.89
CA THR A 67 15.74 33.82 -6.06
C THR A 67 16.24 33.29 -4.72
N ALA A 68 16.24 34.12 -3.68
CA ALA A 68 16.65 33.72 -2.34
C ALA A 68 15.76 32.61 -1.78
N GLY A 69 14.43 32.74 -1.91
CA GLY A 69 13.50 31.71 -1.45
C GLY A 69 13.64 30.39 -2.20
N THR A 70 13.77 30.44 -3.54
CA THR A 70 13.95 29.23 -4.36
C THR A 70 15.26 28.53 -4.04
N LEU A 71 16.38 29.26 -4.05
CA LEU A 71 17.71 28.69 -3.80
C LEU A 71 17.80 28.13 -2.37
N GLY A 72 17.26 28.85 -1.39
CA GLY A 72 17.20 28.37 0.00
C GLY A 72 16.39 27.09 0.14
N ALA A 73 15.22 26.99 -0.50
CA ALA A 73 14.41 25.79 -0.49
C ALA A 73 15.08 24.61 -1.20
N CYS A 74 15.72 24.84 -2.35
CA CYS A 74 16.48 23.79 -3.05
C CYS A 74 17.68 23.29 -2.23
N ALA A 75 18.40 24.20 -1.56
CA ALA A 75 19.51 23.83 -0.69
C ALA A 75 19.02 22.98 0.51
N LEU A 76 17.94 23.42 1.18
CA LEU A 76 17.34 22.66 2.27
C LEU A 76 16.85 21.29 1.78
N TRP A 77 16.22 21.23 0.60
CA TRP A 77 15.77 19.98 0.00
C TRP A 77 16.92 19.00 -0.25
N ALA A 78 18.04 19.48 -0.80
CA ALA A 78 19.23 18.65 -1.00
C ALA A 78 19.82 18.14 0.32
N ILE A 79 19.87 18.98 1.36
CA ILE A 79 20.34 18.59 2.70
C ILE A 79 19.43 17.51 3.30
N LEU A 80 18.11 17.75 3.29
CA LEU A 80 17.13 16.79 3.81
C LEU A 80 17.18 15.48 3.03
N ALA A 81 17.22 15.52 1.70
CA ALA A 81 17.33 14.32 0.87
C ALA A 81 18.62 13.53 1.17
N THR A 82 19.73 14.23 1.46
CA THR A 82 21.00 13.59 1.85
C THR A 82 20.87 12.85 3.18
N ILE A 83 20.28 13.49 4.20
CA ILE A 83 20.07 12.89 5.52
C ILE A 83 19.08 11.72 5.43
N PHE A 84 18.01 11.88 4.65
CA PHE A 84 16.95 10.90 4.55
C PHE A 84 17.21 9.76 3.58
N ARG A 85 18.28 9.83 2.78
CA ARG A 85 18.61 8.79 1.80
C ARG A 85 18.59 7.38 2.42
N ARG A 86 19.10 7.22 3.64
CA ARG A 86 19.13 5.90 4.30
C ARG A 86 17.73 5.32 4.54
N PHE A 87 16.76 6.17 4.84
CA PHE A 87 15.36 5.77 5.07
C PHE A 87 14.60 5.39 3.79
N THR A 88 15.21 5.56 2.61
CA THR A 88 14.62 5.12 1.33
C THR A 88 15.01 3.72 0.92
N ALA A 89 15.89 3.07 1.68
CA ALA A 89 16.22 1.67 1.51
C ALA A 89 15.04 0.76 1.87
N VAL A 90 15.02 -0.44 1.28
CA VAL A 90 13.95 -1.44 1.45
C VAL A 90 13.79 -1.93 2.90
N ASP A 91 14.85 -1.90 3.71
CA ASP A 91 14.77 -2.27 5.14
C ASP A 91 14.10 -1.19 5.99
N LEU A 92 14.22 0.08 5.61
CA LEU A 92 13.77 1.21 6.42
C LEU A 92 12.51 1.91 5.87
N ALA A 93 12.22 1.80 4.58
CA ALA A 93 11.06 2.46 3.98
C ALA A 93 9.73 1.89 4.51
N ASN A 94 9.66 0.59 4.78
CA ASN A 94 8.62 -0.05 5.59
C ASN A 94 9.20 -1.32 6.24
N ALA A 95 9.82 -1.16 7.41
CA ALA A 95 10.47 -2.24 8.13
C ALA A 95 9.52 -3.40 8.48
N SER A 96 8.25 -3.11 8.76
CA SER A 96 7.23 -4.13 9.07
C SER A 96 6.99 -5.04 7.86
N SER A 97 6.69 -4.44 6.70
CA SER A 97 6.49 -5.17 5.44
C SER A 97 7.74 -5.93 5.01
N TYR A 98 8.92 -5.32 5.13
CA TYR A 98 10.20 -5.95 4.81
C TYR A 98 10.44 -7.20 5.67
N ASN A 99 10.34 -7.07 6.99
CA ASN A 99 10.56 -8.19 7.91
C ASN A 99 9.55 -9.32 7.69
N ALA A 100 8.27 -8.97 7.48
CA ALA A 100 7.23 -9.95 7.18
C ALA A 100 7.50 -10.70 5.86
N LEU A 101 7.98 -9.99 4.83
CA LEU A 101 8.33 -10.57 3.56
C LEU A 101 9.56 -11.48 3.68
N CYS A 102 10.63 -11.05 4.35
CA CYS A 102 11.81 -11.87 4.60
C CYS A 102 11.47 -13.14 5.37
N LYS A 103 10.58 -13.06 6.38
CA LYS A 103 10.10 -14.24 7.11
C LYS A 103 9.35 -15.23 6.20
N ARG A 104 8.45 -14.74 5.35
CA ARG A 104 7.73 -15.60 4.38
C ARG A 104 8.65 -16.15 3.29
N LEU A 105 9.64 -15.38 2.87
CA LEU A 105 10.65 -15.83 1.92
C LEU A 105 11.53 -16.93 2.52
N ASN A 106 11.90 -16.83 3.80
CA ASN A 106 12.62 -17.91 4.50
C ASN A 106 11.79 -19.20 4.52
N TYR A 107 10.50 -19.08 4.83
CA TYR A 107 9.59 -20.22 4.83
C TYR A 107 9.46 -20.85 3.43
N LEU A 108 9.33 -20.02 2.38
CA LEU A 108 9.31 -20.47 0.99
C LEU A 108 10.60 -21.21 0.62
N ASP A 109 11.75 -20.69 1.02
CA ASP A 109 13.06 -21.28 0.76
C ASP A 109 13.23 -22.63 1.45
N TYR A 110 12.88 -22.71 2.73
CA TYR A 110 12.83 -23.97 3.47
C TYR A 110 11.93 -25.00 2.78
N TYR A 111 10.76 -24.58 2.31
CA TYR A 111 9.82 -25.45 1.62
C TYR A 111 10.37 -25.96 0.27
N ILE A 112 11.01 -25.08 -0.49
CA ILE A 112 11.66 -25.44 -1.76
C ILE A 112 12.81 -26.40 -1.52
N ALA A 113 13.66 -26.16 -0.51
CA ALA A 113 14.80 -27.02 -0.20
C ALA A 113 14.37 -28.43 0.22
N THR A 114 13.29 -28.54 1.00
CA THR A 114 12.73 -29.83 1.44
C THR A 114 12.01 -30.57 0.32
N THR A 115 11.29 -29.87 -0.57
CA THR A 115 10.55 -30.49 -1.67
C THR A 115 11.45 -30.82 -2.86
N PHE A 116 12.49 -30.01 -3.09
CA PHE A 116 13.40 -30.08 -4.23
C PHE A 116 14.85 -30.03 -3.77
N PRO A 117 15.42 -31.13 -3.24
CA PRO A 117 16.76 -31.16 -2.66
C PRO A 117 17.91 -31.02 -3.69
N ASP A 118 17.64 -30.50 -4.89
CA ASP A 118 18.68 -30.25 -5.91
C ASP A 118 19.52 -29.03 -5.51
N GLY A 119 20.69 -29.28 -4.93
CA GLY A 119 21.64 -28.24 -4.52
C GLY A 119 22.08 -27.31 -5.67
N LYS A 120 21.88 -27.69 -6.94
CA LYS A 120 22.16 -26.81 -8.08
C LYS A 120 21.30 -25.56 -8.09
N VAL A 121 20.03 -25.68 -7.68
CA VAL A 121 19.08 -24.55 -7.67
C VAL A 121 19.55 -23.46 -6.71
N LEU A 122 20.00 -23.86 -5.52
CA LEU A 122 20.53 -22.93 -4.53
C LEU A 122 21.79 -22.23 -5.04
N GLN A 123 22.68 -22.99 -5.69
CA GLN A 123 23.91 -22.46 -6.28
C GLN A 123 23.62 -21.45 -7.39
N GLU A 124 22.64 -21.71 -8.25
CA GLU A 124 22.22 -20.78 -9.30
C GLU A 124 21.70 -19.46 -8.70
N THR A 125 20.81 -19.51 -7.71
CA THR A 125 20.32 -18.31 -7.01
C THR A 125 21.48 -17.55 -6.34
N TYR A 126 22.38 -18.25 -5.66
CA TYR A 126 23.56 -17.63 -5.02
C TYR A 126 24.46 -16.93 -6.05
N THR A 127 24.74 -17.57 -7.18
CA THR A 127 25.54 -16.94 -8.25
C THR A 127 24.84 -15.73 -8.86
N MET A 128 23.50 -15.77 -9.00
CA MET A 128 22.72 -14.62 -9.45
C MET A 128 22.81 -13.46 -8.47
N LEU A 129 22.62 -13.69 -7.16
CA LEU A 129 22.69 -12.62 -6.16
C LEU A 129 24.09 -12.03 -6.04
N ASN A 130 25.13 -12.84 -6.12
CA ASN A 130 26.50 -12.34 -6.14
C ASN A 130 26.82 -11.49 -7.38
N ARG A 131 26.19 -11.77 -8.53
CA ARG A 131 26.28 -10.88 -9.71
C ARG A 131 25.54 -9.57 -9.51
N LEU A 132 24.43 -9.58 -8.76
CA LEU A 132 23.63 -8.39 -8.46
C LEU A 132 24.21 -7.53 -7.33
N LYS A 133 25.12 -8.07 -6.52
CA LYS A 133 25.88 -7.33 -5.51
C LYS A 133 26.68 -6.22 -6.22
N LYS A 134 26.08 -5.01 -6.29
CA LYS A 134 26.58 -3.85 -7.04
C LYS A 134 27.91 -3.28 -6.55
N PHE A 135 28.47 -3.83 -5.48
CA PHE A 135 29.81 -3.52 -5.02
C PHE A 135 30.64 -4.81 -5.07
N PRO A 136 31.47 -5.02 -6.11
CA PRO A 136 32.61 -5.90 -5.93
C PRO A 136 33.41 -5.29 -4.79
N ASP A 137 33.80 -6.10 -3.81
CA ASP A 137 34.80 -5.70 -2.83
C ASP A 137 35.91 -4.95 -3.59
N HIS A 138 36.29 -3.76 -3.11
CA HIS A 138 37.33 -2.93 -3.71
C HIS A 138 38.73 -3.59 -3.71
N LYS A 139 38.81 -4.91 -3.52
CA LYS A 139 39.99 -5.74 -3.62
C LYS A 139 39.62 -7.10 -4.21
N GLN A 140 39.72 -7.24 -5.53
CA GLN A 140 40.69 -8.13 -6.17
C GLN A 140 40.33 -8.32 -7.65
N GLY A 141 41.31 -8.08 -8.51
CA GLY A 141 41.21 -8.34 -9.92
C GLY A 141 41.02 -9.84 -10.17
N LEU A 142 39.91 -10.18 -10.80
CA LEU A 142 39.76 -11.45 -11.49
C LEU A 142 39.29 -11.15 -12.91
N SER A 143 40.26 -11.05 -13.81
CA SER A 143 40.04 -11.05 -15.25
C SER A 143 39.53 -12.43 -15.67
N LEU A 144 38.30 -12.51 -16.17
CA LEU A 144 37.79 -13.66 -16.93
C LEU A 144 37.23 -13.19 -18.28
N PRO A 145 37.30 -14.05 -19.31
CA PRO A 145 37.33 -13.65 -20.71
C PRO A 145 35.93 -13.31 -21.23
N ALA A 146 35.86 -12.18 -21.93
CA ALA A 146 34.70 -11.75 -22.68
C ALA A 146 34.64 -12.53 -24.01
N SER A 147 33.90 -13.63 -24.06
CA SER A 147 33.35 -14.20 -25.30
C SER A 147 32.38 -15.33 -24.95
N GLU A 148 31.09 -15.02 -24.79
CA GLU A 148 29.94 -15.92 -25.06
C GLU A 148 28.57 -15.39 -24.58
N ALA A 149 28.48 -14.20 -23.97
CA ALA A 149 27.21 -13.65 -23.49
C ALA A 149 26.59 -12.60 -24.44
N ASN A 150 26.48 -12.91 -25.74
CA ASN A 150 25.80 -12.02 -26.68
C ASN A 150 24.86 -12.79 -27.61
N GLN A 151 23.79 -13.35 -27.02
CA GLN A 151 22.52 -13.73 -27.67
C GLN A 151 21.56 -14.39 -26.64
N SER A 152 20.97 -13.60 -25.75
CA SER A 152 19.62 -13.85 -25.21
C SER A 152 19.17 -12.66 -24.36
N GLY A 153 18.94 -11.53 -25.03
CA GLY A 153 18.08 -10.48 -24.47
C GLY A 153 16.64 -10.88 -24.75
N THR A 154 16.00 -11.53 -23.79
CA THR A 154 14.55 -11.78 -23.82
C THR A 154 13.91 -11.06 -22.64
N ASP A 155 12.92 -10.23 -22.95
CA ASP A 155 11.97 -9.63 -22.02
C ASP A 155 11.50 -10.65 -20.98
N LEU A 156 11.96 -10.48 -19.74
CA LEU A 156 11.43 -11.16 -18.56
C LEU A 156 10.29 -10.33 -17.98
N ASP A 157 9.25 -10.07 -18.78
CA ASP A 157 7.93 -9.77 -18.22
C ASP A 157 7.16 -11.08 -18.14
N PRO A 158 7.09 -11.76 -16.97
CA PRO A 158 6.28 -12.95 -16.80
C PRO A 158 4.80 -12.54 -16.68
N THR A 159 4.23 -11.91 -17.71
CA THR A 159 2.78 -11.70 -17.80
C THR A 159 2.15 -12.97 -18.41
N PRO A 160 1.28 -13.68 -17.68
CA PRO A 160 0.67 -14.94 -18.15
C PRO A 160 -0.49 -14.62 -19.10
N GLY A 161 -0.18 -14.35 -20.37
CA GLY A 161 -1.17 -14.05 -21.42
C GLY A 161 -1.19 -15.01 -22.61
N SER A 162 -0.22 -15.92 -22.73
CA SER A 162 -0.08 -16.78 -23.92
C SER A 162 -0.84 -18.11 -23.75
N LYS A 163 -1.94 -18.26 -24.49
CA LYS A 163 -2.82 -19.45 -24.48
C LYS A 163 -2.14 -20.64 -25.17
N GLY A 164 -2.08 -21.80 -24.49
CA GLY A 164 -2.15 -23.11 -25.16
C GLY A 164 -0.98 -24.08 -25.00
N LYS A 165 0.06 -23.79 -24.20
CA LYS A 165 1.07 -24.81 -23.85
C LYS A 165 0.77 -25.34 -22.45
N GLN A 166 0.59 -26.67 -22.37
CA GLN A 166 0.43 -27.43 -21.13
C GLN A 166 1.40 -26.91 -20.07
N PRO A 167 0.93 -26.67 -18.82
CA PRO A 167 1.71 -25.92 -17.85
C PRO A 167 3.05 -26.62 -17.65
N ALA A 168 4.13 -25.85 -17.80
CA ALA A 168 5.45 -26.28 -17.38
C ALA A 168 5.33 -26.83 -15.94
N HIS A 169 6.15 -27.83 -15.61
CA HIS A 169 6.27 -28.33 -14.25
C HIS A 169 6.26 -27.14 -13.26
N PRO A 170 5.48 -27.15 -12.17
CA PRO A 170 5.28 -25.96 -11.33
C PRO A 170 6.58 -25.47 -10.66
N GLN A 171 7.56 -26.37 -10.50
CA GLN A 171 8.86 -26.08 -9.89
C GLN A 171 9.65 -24.91 -10.53
N PRO A 172 9.99 -24.90 -11.84
CA PRO A 172 10.69 -23.77 -12.45
C PRO A 172 9.97 -22.43 -12.30
N LEU A 173 8.64 -22.44 -12.22
CA LEU A 173 7.85 -21.22 -12.04
C LEU A 173 7.93 -20.69 -10.60
N ILE A 174 7.88 -21.57 -9.59
CA ILE A 174 8.09 -21.18 -8.19
C ILE A 174 9.51 -20.62 -8.00
N LEU A 175 10.52 -21.26 -8.61
CA LEU A 175 11.90 -20.80 -8.56
C LEU A 175 12.09 -19.44 -9.25
N SER A 176 11.38 -19.20 -10.35
CA SER A 176 11.44 -17.90 -11.03
C SER A 176 10.84 -16.79 -10.18
N TYR A 177 9.71 -17.03 -9.50
CA TYR A 177 9.13 -16.07 -8.55
C TYR A 177 10.04 -15.78 -7.37
N ARG A 178 10.59 -16.83 -6.75
CA ARG A 178 11.57 -16.70 -5.66
C ARG A 178 12.77 -15.85 -6.08
N ASN A 179 13.39 -16.18 -7.21
CA ASN A 179 14.54 -15.45 -7.73
C ASN A 179 14.19 -13.99 -8.09
N ALA A 180 12.99 -13.74 -8.62
CA ALA A 180 12.49 -12.40 -8.89
C ALA A 180 12.30 -11.57 -7.61
N ILE A 181 11.82 -12.18 -6.53
CA ILE A 181 11.68 -11.52 -5.21
C ILE A 181 13.06 -11.12 -4.69
N TYR A 182 14.02 -12.05 -4.69
CA TYR A 182 15.40 -11.78 -4.28
C TYR A 182 16.07 -10.66 -5.09
N ALA A 183 15.94 -10.73 -6.43
CA ALA A 183 16.49 -9.71 -7.32
C ALA A 183 15.88 -8.33 -7.07
N ALA A 184 14.55 -8.28 -6.93
CA ALA A 184 13.84 -7.04 -6.66
C ALA A 184 14.20 -6.48 -5.28
N LEU A 185 14.39 -7.30 -4.24
CA LEU A 185 14.86 -6.84 -2.92
C LEU A 185 16.25 -6.18 -2.97
N MET A 186 17.07 -6.46 -3.99
CA MET A 186 18.36 -5.82 -4.20
C MET A 186 18.30 -4.58 -5.13
N GLU A 187 17.11 -4.26 -5.66
CA GLU A 187 16.95 -3.19 -6.63
C GLU A 187 16.93 -1.80 -5.97
N GLN A 188 17.72 -0.87 -6.52
CA GLN A 188 17.67 0.56 -6.18
C GLN A 188 16.51 1.23 -6.92
N THR A 189 15.35 1.32 -6.28
CA THR A 189 14.14 1.86 -6.90
C THR A 189 13.43 2.86 -5.98
N PRO A 190 12.80 3.93 -6.53
CA PRO A 190 11.93 4.81 -5.74
C PRO A 190 10.63 4.12 -5.27
N ASN A 191 10.33 2.94 -5.77
CA ASN A 191 9.11 2.21 -5.47
C ASN A 191 9.01 1.74 -4.01
N TRP A 192 10.12 1.70 -3.26
CA TRP A 192 10.09 1.41 -1.82
C TRP A 192 9.37 2.50 -1.04
N ILE A 193 9.73 3.76 -1.29
CA ILE A 193 9.11 4.91 -0.63
C ILE A 193 7.65 5.07 -1.04
N SER A 194 7.32 4.80 -2.31
CA SER A 194 5.94 4.86 -2.77
C SER A 194 5.08 3.69 -2.28
N GLY A 195 5.67 2.65 -1.70
CA GLY A 195 5.00 1.41 -1.28
C GLY A 195 4.74 0.40 -2.40
N ALA A 196 4.77 0.84 -3.67
CA ALA A 196 4.46 -0.01 -4.83
C ALA A 196 5.44 -1.19 -4.98
N GLY A 197 6.69 -1.03 -4.54
CA GLY A 197 7.69 -2.11 -4.54
C GLY A 197 7.25 -3.29 -3.67
N TYR A 198 6.77 -3.04 -2.46
CA TYR A 198 6.30 -4.10 -1.56
C TYR A 198 5.06 -4.80 -2.10
N ILE A 199 4.12 -4.06 -2.70
CA ILE A 199 2.94 -4.66 -3.33
C ILE A 199 3.34 -5.63 -4.45
N LYS A 200 4.30 -5.23 -5.29
CA LYS A 200 4.84 -6.12 -6.33
C LYS A 200 5.44 -7.38 -5.71
N LEU A 201 6.27 -7.25 -4.68
CA LEU A 201 6.89 -8.38 -4.00
C LEU A 201 5.86 -9.31 -3.33
N TRP A 202 4.86 -8.75 -2.67
CA TRP A 202 3.78 -9.52 -2.06
C TRP A 202 2.98 -10.30 -3.09
N ASN A 203 2.74 -9.73 -4.27
CA ASN A 203 2.08 -10.45 -5.35
C ASN A 203 2.91 -11.62 -5.87
N LEU A 204 4.22 -11.43 -6.06
CA LEU A 204 5.12 -12.52 -6.45
C LEU A 204 5.17 -13.62 -5.37
N MET A 205 5.21 -13.23 -4.09
CA MET A 205 5.19 -14.17 -2.97
C MET A 205 3.89 -14.99 -2.94
N ASN A 206 2.75 -14.30 -3.06
CA ASN A 206 1.44 -14.95 -3.07
C ASN A 206 1.30 -15.91 -4.26
N GLN A 207 1.76 -15.52 -5.46
CA GLN A 207 1.77 -16.40 -6.64
C GLN A 207 2.64 -17.65 -6.44
N ALA A 208 3.81 -17.50 -5.81
CA ALA A 208 4.67 -18.63 -5.49
C ALA A 208 3.99 -19.61 -4.52
N GLU A 209 3.39 -19.09 -3.44
CA GLU A 209 2.66 -19.90 -2.45
C GLU A 209 1.39 -20.54 -3.00
N GLU A 210 0.67 -19.84 -3.89
CA GLU A 210 -0.48 -20.40 -4.59
C GLU A 210 -0.05 -21.61 -5.43
N LEU A 211 1.05 -21.50 -6.19
CA LEU A 211 1.58 -22.62 -6.96
C LEU A 211 2.03 -23.79 -6.07
N LEU A 212 2.55 -23.51 -4.88
CA LEU A 212 2.97 -24.57 -3.95
C LEU A 212 1.83 -25.55 -3.64
N ILE A 213 0.58 -25.11 -3.56
CA ILE A 213 -0.59 -25.96 -3.28
C ILE A 213 -0.66 -27.18 -4.23
N THR A 214 -0.17 -27.07 -5.48
CA THR A 214 -0.12 -28.22 -6.41
C THR A 214 0.84 -29.31 -5.96
N LEU A 215 1.89 -28.95 -5.23
CA LEU A 215 3.01 -29.79 -4.83
C LEU A 215 2.93 -30.22 -3.36
N GLU A 216 2.16 -29.52 -2.53
CA GLU A 216 2.13 -29.80 -1.10
C GLU A 216 1.51 -31.17 -0.75
N PRO A 217 1.93 -31.79 0.36
CA PRO A 217 1.21 -32.91 0.96
C PRO A 217 -0.23 -32.55 1.27
N VAL A 218 -1.15 -33.52 1.16
CA VAL A 218 -2.59 -33.30 1.35
C VAL A 218 -2.91 -32.76 2.73
N GLU A 219 -2.18 -33.20 3.75
CA GLU A 219 -2.34 -32.79 5.15
C GLU A 219 -2.07 -31.30 5.32
N LYS A 220 -1.04 -30.79 4.64
CA LYS A 220 -0.68 -29.37 4.67
C LYS A 220 -1.70 -28.52 3.92
N VAL A 221 -2.12 -28.97 2.73
CA VAL A 221 -3.19 -28.32 1.95
C VAL A 221 -4.48 -28.23 2.77
N LEU A 222 -4.83 -29.27 3.53
CA LEU A 222 -6.00 -29.30 4.40
C LEU A 222 -5.88 -28.27 5.54
N GLN A 223 -4.74 -28.21 6.22
CA GLN A 223 -4.48 -27.22 7.27
C GLN A 223 -4.62 -25.78 6.73
N ASP A 224 -4.04 -25.52 5.57
CA ASP A 224 -4.06 -24.23 4.90
C ASP A 224 -5.46 -23.85 4.41
N ALA A 225 -6.25 -24.81 3.94
CA ALA A 225 -7.65 -24.60 3.56
C ALA A 225 -8.53 -24.28 4.77
N VAL A 226 -8.26 -24.88 5.94
CA VAL A 226 -8.95 -24.53 7.19
C VAL A 226 -8.64 -23.08 7.58
N TYR A 227 -7.38 -22.65 7.42
CA TYR A 227 -7.00 -21.26 7.65
C TYR A 227 -7.73 -20.31 6.68
N ASP A 228 -7.81 -20.63 5.39
CA ASP A 228 -8.55 -19.82 4.43
C ASP A 228 -10.06 -19.80 4.69
N ASP A 229 -10.66 -20.90 5.16
CA ASP A 229 -12.05 -20.91 5.63
C ASP A 229 -12.25 -19.90 6.77
N MET A 230 -11.32 -19.83 7.73
CA MET A 230 -11.38 -18.83 8.80
C MET A 230 -11.27 -17.40 8.28
N ARG A 231 -10.43 -17.15 7.27
CA ARG A 231 -10.29 -15.83 6.64
C ARG A 231 -11.53 -15.42 5.84
N LEU A 232 -12.25 -16.38 5.28
CA LEU A 232 -13.50 -16.12 4.56
C LEU A 232 -14.66 -15.85 5.51
N ARG A 233 -14.67 -16.46 6.71
CA ARG A 233 -15.70 -16.23 7.73
C ARG A 233 -15.72 -14.74 8.12
N GLN A 234 -16.86 -14.10 7.88
CA GLN A 234 -17.10 -12.67 8.17
C GLN A 234 -16.24 -11.67 7.37
N SER A 235 -15.54 -12.14 6.33
CA SER A 235 -14.84 -11.23 5.43
C SER A 235 -15.80 -10.34 4.64
N ASN A 236 -15.37 -9.10 4.37
CA ASN A 236 -16.04 -8.18 3.46
C ASN A 236 -15.80 -8.52 1.97
N ILE A 237 -15.35 -9.73 1.68
CA ILE A 237 -15.13 -10.22 0.31
C ILE A 237 -16.49 -10.43 -0.36
N ALA A 238 -16.65 -9.91 -1.58
CA ALA A 238 -17.84 -10.15 -2.38
C ALA A 238 -18.01 -11.66 -2.64
N ASN A 239 -19.23 -12.17 -2.42
CA ASN A 239 -19.56 -13.59 -2.55
C ASN A 239 -18.76 -14.51 -1.61
N SER A 240 -18.32 -14.03 -0.43
CA SER A 240 -17.59 -14.83 0.55
C SER A 240 -18.28 -16.15 0.93
N THR A 241 -19.63 -16.17 0.97
CA THR A 241 -20.43 -17.38 1.20
C THR A 241 -20.33 -18.38 0.06
N GLU A 242 -20.32 -17.93 -1.19
CA GLU A 242 -20.13 -18.78 -2.37
C GLU A 242 -18.71 -19.37 -2.39
N TRP A 243 -17.70 -18.54 -2.12
CA TRP A 243 -16.31 -18.99 -2.02
C TRP A 243 -16.10 -20.00 -0.90
N LYS A 244 -16.74 -19.78 0.25
CA LYS A 244 -16.74 -20.75 1.34
C LYS A 244 -17.36 -22.08 0.92
N HIS A 245 -18.51 -22.06 0.24
CA HIS A 245 -19.13 -23.29 -0.25
C HIS A 245 -18.21 -24.03 -1.24
N LYS A 246 -17.57 -23.31 -2.18
CA LYS A 246 -16.60 -23.92 -3.11
C LYS A 246 -15.39 -24.50 -2.38
N LEU A 247 -14.88 -23.83 -1.34
CA LEU A 247 -13.80 -24.33 -0.49
C LEU A 247 -14.18 -25.64 0.17
N GLN A 248 -15.38 -25.71 0.76
CA GLN A 248 -15.89 -26.92 1.42
C GLN A 248 -16.04 -28.08 0.43
N MET A 249 -16.57 -27.82 -0.77
CA MET A 249 -16.68 -28.84 -1.82
C MET A 249 -15.31 -29.33 -2.29
N ALA A 250 -14.35 -28.42 -2.49
CA ALA A 250 -12.98 -28.80 -2.83
C ALA A 250 -12.34 -29.65 -1.74
N LEU A 251 -12.57 -29.33 -0.47
CA LEU A 251 -11.99 -30.09 0.64
C LEU A 251 -12.54 -31.52 0.75
N LEU A 252 -13.84 -31.69 0.53
CA LEU A 252 -14.49 -33.00 0.45
C LEU A 252 -13.96 -33.83 -0.73
N ALA A 253 -13.60 -33.17 -1.83
CA ALA A 253 -13.02 -33.80 -3.00
C ALA A 253 -11.54 -34.20 -2.82
N VAL A 254 -10.75 -33.41 -2.07
CA VAL A 254 -9.35 -33.77 -1.72
C VAL A 254 -9.32 -34.94 -0.73
N THR A 255 -10.25 -34.98 0.23
CA THR A 255 -10.31 -36.05 1.22
C THR A 255 -11.75 -36.43 1.55
N ALA A 256 -12.12 -37.69 1.32
CA ALA A 256 -13.41 -38.24 1.77
C ALA A 256 -13.60 -38.13 3.30
N GLY A 257 -12.52 -37.88 4.06
CA GLY A 257 -12.50 -37.74 5.52
C GLY A 257 -12.40 -36.32 6.10
N ALA A 258 -12.38 -35.23 5.31
CA ALA A 258 -12.27 -33.86 5.89
C ALA A 258 -13.58 -33.28 6.45
N ALA A 259 -14.73 -33.91 6.17
CA ALA A 259 -16.04 -33.44 6.62
C ALA A 259 -16.13 -33.08 8.12
N PRO A 260 -15.50 -33.83 9.06
CA PRO A 260 -15.57 -33.52 10.50
C PRO A 260 -14.86 -32.22 10.89
N TYR A 261 -13.82 -31.80 10.15
CA TYR A 261 -13.03 -30.62 10.48
C TYR A 261 -13.68 -29.30 10.02
N LEU A 262 -14.60 -29.36 9.07
CA LEU A 262 -15.30 -28.19 8.53
C LEU A 262 -16.49 -27.74 9.39
N ASN A 263 -17.13 -28.69 10.09
CA ASN A 263 -18.30 -28.47 10.92
C ASN A 263 -18.09 -29.01 12.33
N PRO A 264 -17.29 -28.35 13.19
CA PRO A 264 -17.02 -28.80 14.55
C PRO A 264 -18.26 -28.85 15.47
N GLY A 265 -19.43 -28.37 15.01
CA GLY A 265 -20.70 -28.39 15.74
C GLY A 265 -21.70 -29.47 15.29
N VAL A 266 -21.40 -30.29 14.28
CA VAL A 266 -22.27 -31.39 13.87
C VAL A 266 -21.68 -32.69 14.43
N PRO A 267 -22.34 -33.34 15.41
CA PRO A 267 -21.83 -34.59 15.97
C PRO A 267 -21.62 -35.60 14.83
N SER A 268 -20.41 -36.16 14.78
CA SER A 268 -20.03 -37.22 13.85
C SER A 268 -21.12 -38.29 13.85
N PRO A 269 -21.63 -38.74 12.68
CA PRO A 269 -22.61 -39.80 12.63
C PRO A 269 -21.93 -41.07 13.15
N ALA A 270 -22.10 -41.34 14.44
CA ALA A 270 -21.84 -42.63 15.02
C ALA A 270 -22.62 -43.66 14.20
N ASN A 271 -21.94 -44.73 13.80
CA ASN A 271 -22.51 -45.90 13.14
C ASN A 271 -23.75 -46.39 13.91
N ASN A 272 -24.93 -45.91 13.54
CA ASN A 272 -26.20 -46.44 14.01
C ASN A 272 -26.64 -47.52 13.03
N THR A 273 -26.11 -48.72 13.24
CA THR A 273 -26.77 -49.94 12.80
C THR A 273 -28.05 -50.09 13.61
N THR A 274 -29.18 -50.15 12.91
CA THR A 274 -30.50 -50.67 13.35
C THR A 274 -31.12 -50.06 14.62
N ASP A 275 -32.15 -49.24 14.44
CA ASP A 275 -33.49 -49.70 14.83
C ASP A 275 -34.60 -48.99 14.06
N THR A 276 -35.64 -49.76 13.76
CA THR A 276 -36.76 -49.42 12.89
C THR A 276 -37.92 -48.97 13.77
N GLY A 277 -38.44 -47.75 13.60
CA GLY A 277 -39.71 -47.41 14.24
C GLY A 277 -40.10 -45.94 14.26
N GLY A 278 -41.08 -45.58 13.41
CA GLY A 278 -42.24 -44.80 13.89
C GLY A 278 -42.25 -43.29 13.68
N ASN A 279 -43.10 -42.88 12.73
CA ASN A 279 -44.06 -41.76 12.79
C ASN A 279 -43.62 -40.28 12.65
N ARG A 280 -44.01 -39.73 11.48
CA ARG A 280 -45.00 -38.65 11.22
C ARG A 280 -44.80 -37.23 11.84
N SER A 281 -44.60 -36.28 10.92
CA SER A 281 -45.20 -34.93 10.79
C SER A 281 -44.98 -33.87 11.87
N THR A 282 -44.39 -32.72 11.50
CA THR A 282 -45.10 -31.40 11.54
C THR A 282 -44.34 -30.28 10.80
N LEU A 283 -45.09 -29.55 9.97
CA LEU A 283 -44.75 -28.25 9.38
C LEU A 283 -44.60 -27.18 10.48
N LEU A 284 -43.65 -26.25 10.34
CA LEU A 284 -43.85 -24.86 10.80
C LEU A 284 -42.94 -23.88 10.03
N ALA A 285 -43.59 -22.91 9.40
CA ALA A 285 -43.00 -21.76 8.72
C ALA A 285 -42.54 -20.67 9.70
N THR A 286 -41.65 -19.76 9.27
CA THR A 286 -41.48 -18.34 9.72
C THR A 286 -40.22 -17.73 9.02
N PRO A 287 -39.96 -16.39 9.05
CA PRO A 287 -40.30 -15.48 7.95
C PRO A 287 -39.10 -14.66 7.41
N HIS A 288 -39.31 -13.98 6.27
CA HIS A 288 -38.40 -12.98 5.69
C HIS A 288 -38.16 -11.73 6.57
N PRO A 289 -36.98 -11.09 6.45
CA PRO A 289 -36.82 -9.66 6.69
C PRO A 289 -36.52 -8.85 5.41
N PRO A 290 -36.66 -7.51 5.46
CA PRO A 290 -36.91 -6.68 4.28
C PRO A 290 -35.66 -6.17 3.57
N THR A 291 -35.84 -6.00 2.26
CA THR A 291 -35.02 -5.27 1.29
C THR A 291 -34.77 -3.83 1.75
N ASN A 292 -33.50 -3.42 1.84
CA ASN A 292 -33.12 -2.03 2.05
C ASN A 292 -32.46 -1.48 0.78
N ALA A 293 -33.07 -0.41 0.24
CA ALA A 293 -32.69 0.24 -1.00
C ALA A 293 -31.77 1.44 -0.73
N GLY A 294 -30.77 1.62 -1.60
CA GLY A 294 -30.18 2.93 -1.90
C GLY A 294 -28.81 3.23 -1.31
N THR A 295 -27.76 3.05 -2.11
CA THR A 295 -26.75 4.10 -2.38
C THR A 295 -25.93 3.67 -3.60
N GLY A 296 -25.95 4.49 -4.65
CA GLY A 296 -25.21 4.24 -5.89
C GLY A 296 -23.69 4.34 -5.68
N GLN A 297 -22.99 3.25 -5.94
CA GLN A 297 -21.59 3.25 -6.33
C GLN A 297 -21.47 2.84 -7.80
N PRO A 298 -20.47 3.36 -8.53
CA PRO A 298 -20.19 2.91 -9.89
C PRO A 298 -19.61 1.49 -9.83
N VAL A 299 -20.45 0.53 -10.18
CA VAL A 299 -20.08 -0.88 -10.38
C VAL A 299 -19.18 -0.95 -11.62
N LEU A 300 -17.93 -1.37 -11.45
CA LEU A 300 -17.10 -1.87 -12.55
C LEU A 300 -17.81 -3.11 -13.15
N PRO A 301 -17.93 -3.21 -14.48
CA PRO A 301 -18.61 -4.35 -15.09
C PRO A 301 -17.85 -5.64 -14.75
N PRO A 302 -18.56 -6.73 -14.39
CA PRO A 302 -17.93 -8.02 -14.23
C PRO A 302 -17.35 -8.51 -15.57
N PRO A 303 -16.28 -9.32 -15.57
CA PRO A 303 -15.87 -10.04 -16.76
C PRO A 303 -17.02 -10.96 -17.17
N SER A 304 -17.55 -10.73 -18.36
CA SER A 304 -18.56 -11.57 -19.01
C SER A 304 -17.98 -12.96 -19.26
N LEU A 305 -18.17 -13.86 -18.29
CA LEU A 305 -18.03 -15.30 -18.51
C LEU A 305 -19.21 -15.74 -19.37
N SER A 306 -18.91 -16.07 -20.63
CA SER A 306 -19.84 -16.68 -21.57
C SER A 306 -20.45 -17.94 -20.96
N ARG A 307 -21.72 -17.83 -20.61
CA ARG A 307 -22.60 -18.90 -20.18
C ARG A 307 -23.10 -19.60 -21.43
N ASP A 308 -22.42 -20.66 -21.84
CA ASP A 308 -22.94 -21.67 -22.78
C ASP A 308 -22.21 -23.00 -22.52
N GLN A 309 -22.83 -23.87 -21.72
CA GLN A 309 -22.88 -25.33 -21.91
C GLN A 309 -23.54 -26.00 -20.71
N GLU A 310 -24.86 -26.05 -20.76
CA GLU A 310 -25.65 -27.06 -20.07
C GLU A 310 -25.71 -28.28 -21.02
N SER A 311 -24.88 -29.29 -20.78
CA SER A 311 -25.00 -30.59 -21.45
C SER A 311 -25.08 -31.69 -20.40
N SER A 312 -26.17 -32.43 -20.52
CA SER A 312 -26.71 -33.41 -19.60
C SER A 312 -26.20 -34.82 -19.92
N ASN A 313 -25.93 -35.57 -18.85
CA ASN A 313 -25.99 -37.02 -18.70
C ASN A 313 -25.01 -37.93 -19.46
N GLY A 314 -23.93 -38.27 -18.75
CA GLY A 314 -23.31 -39.59 -18.74
C GLY A 314 -22.55 -39.76 -17.41
N ILE A 315 -23.00 -40.67 -16.53
CA ILE A 315 -22.33 -40.93 -15.25
C ILE A 315 -21.00 -41.66 -15.54
N PRO A 316 -19.82 -41.05 -15.29
CA PRO A 316 -18.54 -41.72 -15.48
C PRO A 316 -18.27 -42.68 -14.33
N GLN A 317 -17.78 -43.87 -14.65
CA GLN A 317 -17.25 -44.86 -13.70
C GLN A 317 -16.04 -44.32 -12.90
N PRO A 318 -15.78 -44.86 -11.69
CA PRO A 318 -14.93 -44.26 -10.67
C PRO A 318 -13.44 -44.64 -10.82
N ASP A 319 -12.81 -44.25 -11.95
CA ASP A 319 -11.38 -44.51 -12.20
C ASP A 319 -10.54 -43.21 -12.27
N ASN A 320 -10.90 -42.17 -11.51
CA ASN A 320 -10.26 -40.85 -11.66
C ASN A 320 -10.08 -40.06 -10.35
N GLY A 321 -9.71 -40.73 -9.26
CA GLY A 321 -9.39 -40.07 -7.98
C GLY A 321 -8.32 -38.96 -8.12
N GLN A 322 -7.30 -39.19 -8.96
CA GLN A 322 -6.22 -38.21 -9.20
C GLN A 322 -6.70 -36.95 -9.93
N ASN A 323 -7.61 -37.08 -10.90
CA ASN A 323 -8.18 -35.93 -11.61
C ASN A 323 -9.06 -35.08 -10.69
N THR A 324 -9.79 -35.73 -9.77
CA THR A 324 -10.61 -35.07 -8.77
C THR A 324 -9.75 -34.26 -7.78
N GLN A 325 -8.64 -34.85 -7.31
CA GLN A 325 -7.71 -34.18 -6.41
C GLN A 325 -7.00 -32.99 -7.09
N SER A 326 -6.58 -33.14 -8.35
CA SER A 326 -5.94 -32.06 -9.12
C SER A 326 -6.90 -30.88 -9.34
N GLN A 327 -8.16 -31.16 -9.68
CA GLN A 327 -9.20 -30.13 -9.81
C GLN A 327 -9.48 -29.43 -8.47
N ALA A 328 -9.55 -30.19 -7.38
CA ALA A 328 -9.78 -29.61 -6.06
C ALA A 328 -8.63 -28.70 -5.60
N ARG A 329 -7.37 -29.09 -5.87
CA ARG A 329 -6.19 -28.22 -5.65
C ARG A 329 -6.26 -26.94 -6.46
N ALA A 330 -6.65 -27.01 -7.74
CA ALA A 330 -6.84 -25.82 -8.57
C ALA A 330 -7.93 -24.88 -8.02
N ILE A 331 -9.02 -25.42 -7.46
CA ILE A 331 -10.06 -24.62 -6.80
C ILE A 331 -9.50 -23.94 -5.54
N LEU A 332 -8.72 -24.64 -4.72
CA LEU A 332 -8.08 -24.05 -3.53
C LEU A 332 -7.09 -22.94 -3.91
N GLN A 333 -6.33 -23.11 -4.99
CA GLN A 333 -5.46 -22.07 -5.53
C GLN A 333 -6.25 -20.82 -5.92
N LEU A 334 -7.34 -20.98 -6.66
CA LEU A 334 -8.22 -19.87 -7.07
C LEU A 334 -8.78 -19.13 -5.85
N ILE A 335 -9.18 -19.84 -4.80
CA ILE A 335 -9.69 -19.22 -3.57
C ILE A 335 -8.58 -18.42 -2.88
N ARG A 336 -7.37 -18.98 -2.76
CA ARG A 336 -6.23 -18.27 -2.15
C ARG A 336 -5.83 -17.05 -2.97
N GLU A 337 -5.78 -17.16 -4.30
CA GLU A 337 -5.57 -16.05 -5.22
C GLU A 337 -6.60 -14.95 -5.00
N MET A 338 -7.87 -15.31 -4.88
CA MET A 338 -8.95 -14.34 -4.66
C MET A 338 -8.78 -13.60 -3.33
N ILE A 339 -8.49 -14.30 -2.23
CA ILE A 339 -8.26 -13.68 -0.92
C ILE A 339 -7.01 -12.79 -0.96
N ASN A 340 -5.93 -13.25 -1.58
CA ASN A 340 -4.68 -12.52 -1.70
C ASN A 340 -4.85 -11.26 -2.57
N SER A 341 -5.52 -11.38 -3.71
CA SER A 341 -5.87 -10.27 -4.60
C SER A 341 -6.74 -9.24 -3.88
N PHE A 342 -7.74 -9.67 -3.11
CA PHE A 342 -8.54 -8.78 -2.27
C PHE A 342 -7.67 -8.00 -1.28
N ASN A 343 -6.78 -8.66 -0.55
CA ASN A 343 -5.87 -8.01 0.39
C ASN A 343 -4.90 -7.05 -0.32
N THR A 344 -4.25 -7.48 -1.39
CA THR A 344 -3.39 -6.64 -2.23
C THR A 344 -4.11 -5.40 -2.73
N ASN A 345 -5.36 -5.53 -3.19
CA ASN A 345 -6.14 -4.39 -3.70
C ASN A 345 -6.46 -3.38 -2.60
N ASN A 346 -6.79 -3.83 -1.38
CA ASN A 346 -7.00 -2.94 -0.24
C ASN A 346 -5.70 -2.22 0.16
N TRP A 347 -4.57 -2.94 0.19
CA TRP A 347 -3.27 -2.33 0.45
C TRP A 347 -2.86 -1.30 -0.61
N ASN A 348 -3.04 -1.65 -1.88
CA ASN A 348 -2.80 -0.74 -3.00
C ASN A 348 -3.71 0.51 -2.92
N GLY A 349 -4.95 0.34 -2.46
CA GLY A 349 -5.88 1.43 -2.19
C GLY A 349 -5.36 2.42 -1.15
N LEU A 350 -4.80 1.93 -0.04
CA LEU A 350 -4.18 2.76 1.00
C LEU A 350 -2.95 3.52 0.47
N ILE A 351 -2.06 2.81 -0.21
CA ILE A 351 -0.84 3.38 -0.79
C ILE A 351 -1.18 4.45 -1.84
N THR A 352 -2.15 4.17 -2.72
CA THR A 352 -2.60 5.11 -3.76
C THR A 352 -3.24 6.36 -3.13
N ALA A 353 -4.01 6.19 -2.05
CA ALA A 353 -4.56 7.32 -1.32
C ALA A 353 -3.45 8.22 -0.73
N ARG A 354 -2.41 7.63 -0.12
CA ARG A 354 -1.25 8.36 0.40
C ARG A 354 -0.53 9.12 -0.72
N ASN A 355 -0.21 8.44 -1.82
CA ASN A 355 0.52 9.06 -2.94
C ASN A 355 -0.29 10.18 -3.62
N ARG A 356 -1.61 10.02 -3.73
CA ARG A 356 -2.50 11.07 -4.25
C ARG A 356 -2.58 12.28 -3.32
N LEU A 357 -2.59 12.06 -2.01
CA LEU A 357 -2.56 13.13 -1.00
C LEU A 357 -1.26 13.95 -1.12
N LEU A 358 -0.11 13.28 -1.21
CA LEU A 358 1.19 13.94 -1.40
C LEU A 358 1.27 14.69 -2.73
N SER A 359 0.71 14.15 -3.81
CA SER A 359 0.65 14.85 -5.11
C SER A 359 -0.24 16.10 -5.04
N THR A 360 -1.37 16.03 -4.33
CA THR A 360 -2.25 17.19 -4.11
C THR A 360 -1.55 18.26 -3.28
N MET A 361 -0.77 17.86 -2.28
CA MET A 361 0.08 18.78 -1.51
C MET A 361 1.09 19.51 -2.40
N LEU A 362 1.76 18.80 -3.30
CA LEU A 362 2.70 19.42 -4.25
C LEU A 362 2.01 20.48 -5.11
N LEU A 363 0.83 20.15 -5.66
CA LEU A 363 0.06 21.07 -6.49
C LEU A 363 -0.34 22.32 -5.70
N VAL A 364 -0.92 22.14 -4.51
CA VAL A 364 -1.33 23.24 -3.64
C VAL A 364 -0.14 24.09 -3.21
N GLY A 365 0.99 23.45 -2.90
CA GLY A 365 2.23 24.14 -2.58
C GLY A 365 2.72 25.00 -3.74
N LEU A 366 2.72 24.46 -4.96
CA LEU A 366 3.14 25.20 -6.15
C LEU A 366 2.21 26.38 -6.43
N THR A 367 0.88 26.19 -6.30
CA THR A 367 -0.08 27.28 -6.42
C THR A 367 0.15 28.37 -5.36
N THR A 368 0.40 27.97 -4.12
CA THR A 368 0.69 28.90 -3.01
C THR A 368 1.98 29.67 -3.26
N TYR A 369 3.01 28.99 -3.78
CA TYR A 369 4.26 29.60 -4.18
C TYR A 369 4.03 30.67 -5.24
N ILE A 370 3.38 30.33 -6.36
CA ILE A 370 3.08 31.27 -7.46
C ILE A 370 2.26 32.46 -6.95
N ALA A 371 1.22 32.21 -6.13
CA ALA A 371 0.42 33.26 -5.54
C ALA A 371 1.26 34.21 -4.67
N THR A 372 2.16 33.67 -3.85
CA THR A 372 3.07 34.46 -3.01
C THR A 372 4.00 35.33 -3.87
N GLN A 373 4.54 34.79 -4.97
CA GLN A 373 5.37 35.57 -5.89
C GLN A 373 4.58 36.70 -6.56
N MET A 374 3.35 36.43 -7.00
CA MET A 374 2.47 37.46 -7.56
C MET A 374 2.18 38.56 -6.55
N THR A 375 1.89 38.21 -5.29
CA THR A 375 1.68 39.16 -4.20
C THR A 375 2.91 40.05 -3.95
N ILE A 376 4.12 39.50 -4.02
CA ILE A 376 5.37 40.24 -3.88
C ILE A 376 5.58 41.19 -5.07
N ILE A 377 5.34 40.72 -6.31
CA ILE A 377 5.52 41.51 -7.54
C ILE A 377 4.56 42.71 -7.57
N ILE A 378 3.31 42.54 -7.09
CA ILE A 378 2.31 43.61 -6.99
C ILE A 378 2.68 44.67 -5.91
N ARG A 379 3.78 44.45 -5.16
CA ARG A 379 4.28 45.34 -4.10
C ARG A 379 3.25 45.56 -3.00
N ILE A 380 2.65 44.48 -2.52
CA ILE A 380 1.77 44.57 -1.36
C ILE A 380 2.52 45.19 -0.17
N LYS A 381 1.84 46.00 0.65
CA LYS A 381 2.42 46.48 1.91
C LYS A 381 2.83 45.25 2.75
N PRO A 382 4.04 45.20 3.35
CA PRO A 382 4.48 44.04 4.10
C PRO A 382 3.59 43.71 5.31
N GLN A 383 2.92 44.71 5.86
CA GLN A 383 1.90 44.52 6.90
C GLN A 383 0.83 43.52 6.46
N HIS A 384 0.38 43.61 5.20
CA HIS A 384 -0.61 42.70 4.64
C HIS A 384 -0.07 41.26 4.51
N LEU A 385 1.19 41.12 4.11
CA LEU A 385 1.84 39.81 4.02
C LEU A 385 2.02 39.17 5.40
N ILE A 386 2.38 39.98 6.42
CA ILE A 386 2.49 39.53 7.81
C ILE A 386 1.15 38.99 8.31
N GLY A 387 0.02 39.69 8.09
CA GLY A 387 -1.26 39.15 8.52
C GLY A 387 -1.70 37.91 7.75
N ILE A 388 -1.43 37.82 6.44
CA ILE A 388 -1.66 36.58 5.67
C ILE A 388 -0.92 35.40 6.33
N ILE A 389 0.34 35.60 6.71
CA ILE A 389 1.14 34.59 7.42
C ILE A 389 0.52 34.26 8.78
N ILE A 390 0.14 35.25 9.59
CA ILE A 390 -0.45 35.04 10.92
C ILE A 390 -1.77 34.26 10.83
N PHE A 391 -2.71 34.69 9.99
CA PHE A 391 -3.99 34.00 9.82
C PHE A 391 -3.80 32.60 9.24
N GLY A 392 -2.86 32.44 8.30
CA GLY A 392 -2.46 31.13 7.78
C GLY A 392 -1.91 30.20 8.88
N LEU A 393 -1.04 30.70 9.75
CA LEU A 393 -0.47 29.92 10.86
C LEU A 393 -1.54 29.52 11.88
N ILE A 394 -2.47 30.41 12.23
CA ILE A 394 -3.59 30.09 13.12
C ILE A 394 -4.42 28.96 12.53
N GLY A 395 -4.79 29.08 11.25
CA GLY A 395 -5.52 28.02 10.54
C GLY A 395 -4.76 26.70 10.54
N ALA A 396 -3.46 26.73 10.24
CA ALA A 396 -2.61 25.55 10.20
C ALA A 396 -2.48 24.87 11.57
N LEU A 397 -2.31 25.63 12.65
CA LEU A 397 -2.24 25.10 14.02
C LEU A 397 -3.56 24.43 14.42
N VAL A 398 -4.70 25.08 14.14
CA VAL A 398 -6.01 24.51 14.42
C VAL A 398 -6.24 23.22 13.62
N GLY A 399 -5.86 23.21 12.34
CA GLY A 399 -5.89 22.00 11.50
C GLY A 399 -5.00 20.88 12.03
N LEU A 400 -3.77 21.21 12.45
CA LEU A 400 -2.81 20.26 13.02
C LEU A 400 -3.34 19.63 14.30
N PHE A 401 -3.82 20.43 15.26
CA PHE A 401 -4.36 19.90 16.51
C PHE A 401 -5.61 19.06 16.28
N GLY A 402 -6.50 19.49 15.37
CA GLY A 402 -7.65 18.70 14.95
C GLY A 402 -7.24 17.34 14.41
N ARG A 403 -6.20 17.28 13.58
CA ARG A 403 -5.70 16.01 13.03
C ARG A 403 -4.99 15.16 14.07
N LEU A 404 -4.13 15.74 14.91
CA LEU A 404 -3.46 15.02 16.00
C LEU A 404 -4.47 14.40 16.97
N TYR A 405 -5.56 15.12 17.28
CA TYR A 405 -6.63 14.59 18.12
C TYR A 405 -7.34 13.40 17.46
N GLN A 406 -7.64 13.47 16.16
CA GLN A 406 -8.22 12.34 15.43
C GLN A 406 -7.27 11.14 15.38
N GLU A 407 -5.99 11.36 15.13
CA GLU A 407 -4.98 10.29 15.06
C GLU A 407 -4.77 9.63 16.42
N ALA A 408 -4.82 10.39 17.52
CA ALA A 408 -4.72 9.87 18.87
C ALA A 408 -5.91 8.99 19.27
N GLN A 409 -7.06 9.13 18.60
CA GLN A 409 -8.27 8.34 18.85
C GLN A 409 -8.39 7.13 17.89
N ALA A 410 -7.53 7.04 16.86
CA ALA A 410 -7.58 5.96 15.91
C ALA A 410 -6.91 4.69 16.48
N GLU A 411 -7.58 3.54 16.33
CA GLU A 411 -7.05 2.25 16.75
C GLU A 411 -6.06 1.72 15.69
N ASN A 412 -4.76 1.80 16.00
CA ASN A 412 -3.67 1.47 15.08
C ASN A 412 -3.26 0.00 15.14
N ASP A 413 -4.21 -0.89 14.84
CA ASP A 413 -3.96 -2.34 14.84
C ASP A 413 -3.37 -2.85 13.50
N ILE A 414 -3.53 -2.07 12.43
CA ILE A 414 -2.95 -2.37 11.10
C ILE A 414 -2.07 -1.21 10.66
N ASP A 415 -0.88 -1.52 10.13
CA ASP A 415 0.01 -0.53 9.49
C ASP A 415 -0.73 0.21 8.36
N ASP A 416 -0.81 1.53 8.44
CA ASP A 416 -1.53 2.35 7.45
C ASP A 416 -0.64 2.83 6.29
N TYR A 417 0.56 2.25 6.15
CA TYR A 417 1.57 2.62 5.16
C TYR A 417 1.97 4.11 5.21
N GLY A 418 1.85 4.74 6.39
CA GLY A 418 2.19 6.13 6.64
C GLY A 418 1.16 7.14 6.10
N LEU A 419 -0.09 6.70 5.86
CA LEU A 419 -1.16 7.57 5.40
C LEU A 419 -1.55 8.62 6.46
N GLY A 420 -1.58 8.26 7.74
CA GLY A 420 -1.78 9.16 8.88
C GLY A 420 -0.68 10.20 8.95
N SER A 421 0.58 9.78 8.83
CA SER A 421 1.74 10.68 8.74
C SER A 421 1.64 11.66 7.57
N ALA A 422 1.20 11.20 6.38
CA ALA A 422 0.97 12.08 5.24
C ALA A 422 -0.13 13.12 5.55
N ARG A 423 -1.21 12.74 6.22
CA ARG A 423 -2.28 13.67 6.62
C ARG A 423 -1.80 14.70 7.65
N LEU A 424 -0.93 14.31 8.59
CA LEU A 424 -0.34 15.25 9.57
C LEU A 424 0.44 16.38 8.90
N ILE A 425 1.00 16.14 7.72
CA ILE A 425 1.74 17.15 6.95
C ILE A 425 0.79 17.98 6.07
N VAL A 426 -0.15 17.33 5.39
CA VAL A 426 -1.02 17.99 4.38
C VAL A 426 -2.15 18.80 5.01
N VAL A 427 -2.77 18.31 6.08
CA VAL A 427 -3.93 18.96 6.70
C VAL A 427 -3.62 20.37 7.19
N PRO A 428 -2.54 20.63 7.97
CA PRO A 428 -2.21 21.97 8.44
C PRO A 428 -2.03 22.97 7.28
N LEU A 429 -1.44 22.52 6.18
CA LEU A 429 -1.22 23.33 4.99
C LEU A 429 -2.54 23.76 4.34
N LEU A 430 -3.45 22.81 4.11
CA LEU A 430 -4.78 23.12 3.57
C LEU A 430 -5.55 24.03 4.53
N SER A 431 -5.42 23.80 5.83
CA SER A 431 -6.08 24.58 6.88
C SER A 431 -5.60 26.01 6.94
N GLY A 432 -4.29 26.25 6.77
CA GLY A 432 -3.75 27.60 6.69
C GLY A 432 -4.27 28.37 5.48
N LEU A 433 -4.34 27.73 4.30
CA LEU A 433 -4.89 28.36 3.10
C LEU A 433 -6.39 28.63 3.22
N ALA A 434 -7.16 27.66 3.75
CA ALA A 434 -8.58 27.83 3.99
C ALA A 434 -8.86 28.99 4.95
N SER A 435 -8.05 29.13 6.01
CA SER A 435 -8.12 30.25 6.95
C SER A 435 -7.92 31.61 6.26
N ILE A 436 -6.89 31.76 5.43
CA ILE A 436 -6.62 33.00 4.67
C ILE A 436 -7.83 33.34 3.79
N ILE A 437 -8.34 32.38 3.03
CA ILE A 437 -9.50 32.57 2.14
C ILE A 437 -10.75 32.94 2.95
N GLY A 438 -11.00 32.24 4.06
CA GLY A 438 -12.14 32.48 4.93
C GLY A 438 -12.17 33.90 5.52
N VAL A 439 -11.02 34.36 6.02
CA VAL A 439 -10.88 35.73 6.54
C VAL A 439 -11.14 36.75 5.43
N LEU A 440 -10.60 36.55 4.23
CA LEU A 440 -10.82 37.46 3.10
C LEU A 440 -12.29 37.56 2.69
N ILE A 441 -13.02 36.44 2.69
CA ILE A 441 -14.44 36.40 2.31
C ILE A 441 -15.32 37.01 3.41
N VAL A 442 -15.17 36.56 4.65
CA VAL A 442 -16.12 36.88 5.74
C VAL A 442 -15.93 38.30 6.25
N ALA A 443 -14.70 38.79 6.32
CA ALA A 443 -14.46 40.15 6.81
C ALA A 443 -14.91 41.22 5.80
N LYS A 444 -15.52 40.83 4.65
CA LYS A 444 -16.03 41.71 3.58
C LYS A 444 -15.06 42.86 3.31
N VAL A 445 -13.79 42.51 3.28
CA VAL A 445 -12.69 43.45 3.43
C VAL A 445 -12.65 44.32 2.17
N ALA A 446 -13.15 45.55 2.27
CA ALA A 446 -13.03 46.51 1.19
C ALA A 446 -11.56 46.96 1.01
N SER A 447 -10.78 46.94 2.09
CA SER A 447 -9.33 47.19 2.09
C SER A 447 -8.61 46.31 3.10
N PHE A 448 -7.45 45.76 2.74
CA PHE A 448 -6.60 44.95 3.63
C PHE A 448 -6.23 45.65 4.95
N ASP A 449 -6.33 46.98 5.02
CA ASP A 449 -6.10 47.74 6.26
C ASP A 449 -7.14 47.37 7.35
N ASP A 450 -8.37 46.97 6.98
CA ASP A 450 -9.44 46.60 7.92
C ASP A 450 -9.18 45.26 8.65
N LEU A 451 -8.28 44.43 8.10
CA LEU A 451 -7.88 43.15 8.70
C LEU A 451 -7.15 43.34 10.04
N TYR A 452 -6.51 44.50 10.22
CA TYR A 452 -5.63 44.80 11.37
C TYR A 452 -6.30 45.68 12.42
N ASN A 453 -7.57 46.04 12.22
CA ASN A 453 -8.27 46.85 13.21
C ASN A 453 -8.46 46.03 14.50
N ILE A 454 -7.99 46.55 15.63
CA ILE A 454 -8.03 45.88 16.94
C ILE A 454 -9.46 45.44 17.30
N LYS A 455 -10.49 46.15 16.81
CA LYS A 455 -11.88 45.77 17.04
C LYS A 455 -12.31 44.53 16.24
N SER A 456 -11.76 44.31 15.04
CA SER A 456 -12.09 43.17 14.17
C SER A 456 -11.10 42.01 14.26
N ILE A 457 -9.92 42.22 14.86
CA ILE A 457 -8.85 41.20 14.87
C ILE A 457 -9.30 39.91 15.57
N LEU A 458 -10.04 40.01 16.68
CA LEU A 458 -10.53 38.85 17.41
C LEU A 458 -11.58 38.08 16.59
N SER A 459 -12.52 38.78 15.95
CA SER A 459 -13.50 38.12 15.07
C SER A 459 -12.82 37.46 13.87
N ASN A 460 -11.79 38.10 13.31
CA ASN A 460 -11.02 37.55 12.19
C ASN A 460 -10.24 36.29 12.61
N PHE A 461 -9.72 36.23 13.85
CA PHE A 461 -9.11 35.01 14.39
C PHE A 461 -10.11 33.87 14.56
N VAL A 462 -11.32 34.14 15.01
CA VAL A 462 -12.37 33.11 15.12
C VAL A 462 -12.75 32.59 13.73
N VAL A 463 -12.88 33.47 12.74
CA VAL A 463 -13.13 33.09 11.34
C VAL A 463 -11.98 32.23 10.81
N ALA A 464 -10.74 32.68 10.97
CA ALA A 464 -9.53 31.94 10.59
C ALA A 464 -9.52 30.53 11.18
N ALA A 465 -9.77 30.39 12.49
CA ALA A 465 -9.82 29.11 13.17
C ALA A 465 -10.95 28.22 12.63
N THR A 466 -12.14 28.79 12.40
CA THR A 466 -13.30 28.06 11.88
C THR A 466 -13.02 27.51 10.48
N PHE A 467 -12.49 28.33 9.58
CA PHE A 467 -12.12 27.89 8.24
C PHE A 467 -10.92 26.96 8.23
N GLY A 468 -10.01 27.09 9.20
CA GLY A 468 -8.92 26.15 9.43
C GLY A 468 -9.39 24.72 9.73
N LEU A 469 -10.61 24.53 10.23
CA LEU A 469 -11.19 23.20 10.43
C LEU A 469 -11.81 22.61 9.15
N THR A 470 -12.12 23.41 8.14
CA THR A 470 -12.84 22.96 6.93
C THR A 470 -12.14 21.82 6.19
N PRO A 471 -10.80 21.82 6.00
CA PRO A 471 -10.14 20.72 5.30
C PRO A 471 -10.30 19.36 5.98
N ASN A 472 -10.55 19.31 7.30
CA ASN A 472 -10.85 18.06 7.99
C ASN A 472 -12.09 17.38 7.42
N LEU A 473 -13.09 18.13 6.92
CA LEU A 473 -14.27 17.54 6.29
C LEU A 473 -13.94 16.76 5.01
N VAL A 474 -13.04 17.30 4.18
CA VAL A 474 -12.57 16.64 2.96
C VAL A 474 -11.69 15.44 3.31
N VAL A 475 -10.81 15.61 4.30
CA VAL A 475 -9.91 14.56 4.77
C VAL A 475 -10.68 13.43 5.43
N ASN A 476 -11.81 13.71 6.08
CA ASN A 476 -12.70 12.69 6.66
C ASN A 476 -13.24 11.73 5.59
N GLN A 477 -13.43 12.17 4.35
CA GLN A 477 -13.81 11.25 3.27
C GLN A 477 -12.66 10.30 2.89
N LEU A 478 -11.42 10.81 2.86
CA LEU A 478 -10.23 9.97 2.65
C LEU A 478 -10.00 9.03 3.84
N GLN A 479 -10.28 9.49 5.06
CA GLN A 479 -10.26 8.68 6.27
C GLN A 479 -11.26 7.55 6.16
N LYS A 480 -12.54 7.86 5.85
CA LYS A 480 -13.58 6.84 5.68
C LYS A 480 -13.20 5.75 4.67
N ARG A 481 -12.57 6.12 3.54
CA ARG A 481 -12.08 5.14 2.56
C ARG A 481 -10.91 4.31 3.09
N SER A 482 -10.00 4.93 3.83
CA SER A 482 -8.90 4.26 4.51
C SER A 482 -9.39 3.28 5.57
N ASP A 483 -10.37 3.68 6.37
CA ASP A 483 -11.00 2.84 7.39
C ASP A 483 -11.74 1.67 6.74
N GLN A 484 -12.35 1.89 5.57
CA GLN A 484 -12.93 0.82 4.77
C GLN A 484 -11.86 -0.19 4.31
N TYR A 485 -10.73 0.26 3.76
CA TYR A 485 -9.65 -0.65 3.36
C TYR A 485 -9.05 -1.39 4.57
N THR A 486 -8.87 -0.69 5.69
CA THR A 486 -8.34 -1.27 6.93
C THR A 486 -9.32 -2.28 7.52
N GLY A 487 -10.61 -1.95 7.56
CA GLY A 487 -11.67 -2.85 8.00
C GLY A 487 -11.77 -4.10 7.12
N ASN A 488 -11.60 -3.94 5.80
CA ASN A 488 -11.52 -5.06 4.87
C ASN A 488 -10.32 -5.96 5.15
N LEU A 489 -9.14 -5.39 5.42
CA LEU A 489 -7.94 -6.15 5.78
C LEU A 489 -8.10 -6.85 7.13
N LYS A 490 -8.69 -6.19 8.14
CA LYS A 490 -9.03 -6.82 9.43
C LYS A 490 -10.00 -7.99 9.23
N SER A 491 -10.99 -7.83 8.36
CA SER A 491 -12.01 -8.86 8.12
C SER A 491 -11.47 -10.16 7.51
N THR A 492 -10.26 -10.14 6.95
CA THR A 492 -9.60 -11.35 6.41
C THR A 492 -8.50 -11.89 7.31
N GLN A 493 -8.30 -11.29 8.49
CA GLN A 493 -7.46 -11.87 9.52
C GLN A 493 -8.33 -12.85 10.33
N PRO A 494 -7.86 -14.08 10.55
CA PRO A 494 -8.62 -15.01 11.37
C PRO A 494 -8.69 -14.45 12.78
N THR A 495 -9.91 -14.36 13.33
CA THR A 495 -10.10 -13.99 14.73
C THR A 495 -9.40 -15.06 15.56
N SER A 496 -8.25 -14.73 16.14
CA SER A 496 -7.71 -15.53 17.21
C SER A 496 -8.79 -15.54 18.29
N SER A 497 -9.45 -16.68 18.48
CA SER A 497 -10.37 -16.89 19.59
C SER A 497 -9.57 -16.63 20.87
N GLN A 498 -9.72 -15.42 21.42
CA GLN A 498 -9.19 -15.04 22.72
C GLN A 498 -9.83 -15.86 23.84
#